data_AF-A0A8S8Z0V8-F1
#
_entry.id   AF-A0A8S8Z0V8-F1
#
_cell.length_a   1.000
_cell.length_b   1.000
_cell.length_c   1.000
_cell.angle_alpha   90.00
_cell.angle_beta   90.00
_cell.angle_gamma   90.00
#
_symmetry.space_group_name_H-M   'P 1'
#
loop_
_entity.id
_entity.type
_entity.pdbx_description
1 polymer ?
#
loop_
_entity_poly.entity_id
_entity_poly.type
_entity_poly.pdbx_seq_one_letter_code
_entity_poly.pdbx_strand_id
1 'polypeptide(L)'
;MIPKIDSEIGISVYTTKFSGCGGIIKKQNDDFTVSEVITEKAHSRICSDSGYVVYKLKKNGIDTTHALGKIFKKRAKAEGIWPQGC
;
A
#
# COMPACT_ATOMS: atom_id res chain seq x y z
N MET A 1 -0.81 20.73 -23.70
CA MET A 1 -0.10 19.64 -24.41
C MET A 1 -0.29 18.38 -23.61
N ILE A 2 -0.73 17.28 -24.23
CA ILE A 2 -0.87 15.99 -23.55
C ILE A 2 0.47 15.25 -23.71
N PRO A 3 1.06 14.70 -22.62
CA PRO A 3 2.28 13.89 -22.72
C PRO A 3 2.08 12.69 -23.64
N LYS A 4 3.14 12.28 -24.36
CA LYS A 4 3.07 11.14 -25.28
C LYS A 4 2.65 9.85 -24.57
N ILE A 5 3.21 9.60 -23.39
CA ILE A 5 2.90 8.43 -22.56
C ILE A 5 1.42 8.34 -22.21
N ASP A 6 0.80 9.47 -21.86
CA ASP A 6 -0.63 9.56 -21.55
C ASP A 6 -1.46 9.25 -22.80
N SER A 7 -1.08 9.80 -23.96
CA SER A 7 -1.78 9.53 -25.21
C SER A 7 -1.65 8.07 -25.68
N GLU A 8 -0.50 7.43 -25.45
CA GLU A 8 -0.25 6.02 -25.80
C GLU A 8 -1.12 5.06 -24.95
N ILE A 9 -1.54 5.48 -23.76
CA ILE A 9 -2.49 4.74 -22.91
C ILE A 9 -3.95 5.20 -23.06
N GLY A 10 -4.25 6.04 -24.06
CA GLY A 10 -5.61 6.47 -24.39
C GLY A 10 -6.12 7.70 -23.62
N ILE A 11 -5.27 8.37 -22.84
CA ILE A 11 -5.61 9.66 -22.21
C ILE A 11 -5.32 10.77 -23.22
N SER A 12 -6.36 11.27 -23.87
CA SER A 12 -6.26 12.29 -24.92
C SER A 12 -6.63 13.71 -24.46
N VAL A 13 -7.21 13.86 -23.27
CA VAL A 13 -7.67 15.14 -22.74
C VAL A 13 -7.71 15.12 -21.21
N TYR A 14 -7.46 16.27 -20.58
CA TYR A 14 -7.70 16.51 -19.16
C TYR A 14 -8.97 17.34 -18.95
N THR A 15 -9.66 17.15 -17.83
CA THR A 15 -10.92 17.84 -17.52
C THR A 15 -10.78 19.37 -17.40
N THR A 16 -9.59 19.86 -17.06
CA THR A 16 -9.32 21.29 -16.82
C THR A 16 -8.41 21.91 -17.87
N LYS A 17 -8.60 23.21 -18.16
CA LYS A 17 -7.81 23.96 -19.14
C LYS A 17 -6.68 24.82 -18.54
N PHE A 18 -6.54 24.84 -17.21
CA PHE A 18 -5.52 25.63 -16.53
C PHE A 18 -4.11 25.06 -16.77
N SER A 19 -3.10 25.93 -16.75
CA SER A 19 -1.71 25.49 -16.75
C SER A 19 -1.41 24.65 -15.51
N GLY A 20 -0.68 23.55 -15.67
CA GLY A 20 -0.24 22.73 -14.54
C GLY A 20 0.68 23.51 -13.60
N CYS A 21 0.56 23.26 -12.30
CA CYS A 21 1.34 23.97 -11.26
C CYS A 21 2.81 23.53 -11.18
N GLY A 22 3.22 22.49 -11.93
CA GLY A 22 4.57 21.93 -11.86
C GLY A 22 4.88 21.30 -10.49
N GLY A 23 6.16 21.30 -10.11
CA GLY A 23 6.64 20.77 -8.83
C GLY A 23 7.05 19.29 -8.86
N ILE A 24 7.49 18.79 -7.70
CA ILE A 24 7.93 17.40 -7.50
C ILE A 24 7.12 16.82 -6.35
N ILE A 25 6.44 15.70 -6.59
CA ILE A 25 5.71 14.96 -5.57
C ILE A 25 6.62 13.85 -5.02
N LYS A 26 6.48 13.51 -3.73
CA LYS A 26 7.20 12.40 -3.08
C LYS A 26 8.72 12.54 -3.18
N LYS A 27 9.24 13.73 -2.84
CA LYS A 27 10.69 13.98 -2.80
C LYS A 27 11.33 13.19 -1.65
N GLN A 28 10.65 13.08 -0.51
CA GLN A 28 10.96 12.22 0.62
C GLN A 28 9.78 11.27 0.87
N ASN A 29 9.99 10.19 1.62
CA ASN A 29 8.91 9.23 1.91
C ASN A 29 7.75 9.87 2.69
N ASP A 30 8.06 10.82 3.56
CA ASP A 30 7.07 11.43 4.45
C ASP A 30 6.24 12.52 3.74
N ASP A 31 6.63 12.96 2.54
CA ASP A 31 5.84 13.88 1.70
C ASP A 31 4.57 13.23 1.16
N PHE A 32 4.46 11.90 1.23
CA PHE A 32 3.32 11.14 0.69
C PHE A 32 2.84 10.09 1.68
N THR A 33 1.75 10.39 2.38
CA THR A 33 1.13 9.49 3.36
C THR A 33 -0.16 8.89 2.82
N VAL A 34 -0.33 7.58 3.03
CA VAL A 34 -1.55 6.84 2.66
C VAL A 34 -2.10 6.15 3.91
N SER A 35 -3.41 6.28 4.14
CA SER A 35 -4.16 5.46 5.09
C SER A 35 -5.27 4.73 4.33
N GLU A 36 -5.31 3.41 4.47
CA GLU A 36 -6.43 2.62 3.96
C GLU A 36 -7.70 2.97 4.75
N VAL A 37 -8.81 3.11 4.04
CA VAL A 37 -10.15 3.30 4.61
C VAL A 37 -10.91 2.00 4.40
N ILE A 38 -11.26 1.33 5.49
CA ILE A 38 -12.09 0.12 5.46
C ILE A 38 -13.55 0.49 5.68
N THR A 39 -14.46 -0.19 4.97
CA THR A 39 -15.90 0.04 5.13
C THR A 39 -16.38 -0.42 6.50
N GLU A 40 -17.45 0.17 7.01
CA GLU A 40 -18.09 -0.27 8.26
C GLU A 40 -18.48 -1.74 8.21
N LYS A 41 -18.98 -2.21 7.07
CA LYS A 41 -19.32 -3.63 6.83
C LYS A 41 -18.11 -4.56 6.96
N ALA A 42 -16.92 -4.13 6.51
CA ALA A 42 -15.70 -4.91 6.66
C ALA A 42 -15.22 -4.88 8.12
N HIS A 43 -15.26 -3.70 8.75
CA HIS A 43 -14.88 -3.53 10.15
C HIS A 43 -15.76 -4.35 11.10
N SER A 44 -17.08 -4.40 10.88
CA SER A 44 -18.02 -5.15 11.72
C SER A 44 -17.83 -6.67 11.65
N ARG A 45 -17.06 -7.17 10.68
CA ARG A 45 -16.71 -8.60 10.55
C ARG A 45 -15.41 -8.96 11.26
N ILE A 46 -14.66 -7.98 11.76
CA ILE A 46 -13.47 -8.23 12.55
C ILE A 46 -13.93 -8.65 13.95
N CYS A 47 -13.85 -9.94 14.25
CA CYS A 47 -14.23 -10.50 15.54
C CYS A 47 -13.26 -11.61 15.97
N SER A 48 -13.23 -11.88 17.28
CA SER A 48 -12.42 -12.92 17.92
C SER A 48 -12.71 -14.33 17.42
N ASP A 49 -13.94 -14.57 16.97
CA ASP A 49 -14.46 -15.92 16.72
C ASP A 49 -14.14 -16.43 15.31
N SER A 50 -13.51 -15.59 14.48
CA SER A 50 -13.17 -15.90 13.10
C SER A 50 -11.93 -16.77 12.94
N GLY A 51 -11.16 -17.01 14.00
CA GLY A 51 -9.90 -17.76 13.96
C GLY A 51 -8.73 -16.99 13.31
N TYR A 52 -8.93 -15.71 12.94
CA TYR A 52 -7.91 -14.86 12.36
C TYR A 52 -7.68 -13.60 13.20
N VAL A 53 -6.43 -13.19 13.33
CA VAL A 53 -6.06 -11.92 13.95
C VAL A 53 -5.83 -10.87 12.86
N VAL A 54 -6.46 -9.71 13.01
CA VAL A 54 -6.32 -8.58 12.09
C VAL A 54 -5.35 -7.54 12.67
N TYR A 55 -4.39 -7.09 11.88
CA TYR A 55 -3.39 -6.10 12.28
C TYR A 55 -3.38 -4.90 11.32
N LYS A 56 -3.11 -3.70 11.86
CA LYS A 56 -2.82 -2.52 11.05
C LYS A 56 -1.34 -2.50 10.67
N LEU A 57 -1.04 -2.60 9.38
CA LEU A 57 0.32 -2.51 8.86
C LEU A 57 0.71 -1.05 8.60
N LYS A 58 1.79 -0.58 9.24
CA LYS A 58 2.46 0.69 8.89
C LYS A 58 3.82 0.37 8.28
N LYS A 59 4.09 0.91 7.09
CA LYS A 59 5.36 0.73 6.36
C LYS A 59 5.87 2.08 5.85
N ASN A 60 7.19 2.26 5.83
CA ASN A 60 7.87 3.44 5.29
C ASN A 60 9.12 2.95 4.53
N GLY A 61 9.29 3.40 3.29
CA GLY A 61 10.46 3.07 2.46
C GLY A 61 10.59 1.60 2.04
N ILE A 62 9.52 0.80 2.18
CA ILE A 62 9.50 -0.62 1.77
C ILE A 62 8.19 -0.96 1.06
N ASP A 63 8.25 -1.89 0.11
CA ASP A 63 7.04 -2.47 -0.48
C ASP A 63 6.37 -3.49 0.48
N THR A 64 5.18 -3.92 0.08
CA THR A 64 4.31 -4.77 0.89
C THR A 64 4.89 -6.18 1.07
N THR A 65 5.51 -6.74 0.02
CA THR A 65 6.09 -8.09 0.06
C THR A 65 7.25 -8.15 1.07
N HIS A 66 8.14 -7.16 1.04
CA HIS A 66 9.23 -7.08 2.01
C HIS A 66 8.74 -6.83 3.44
N ALA A 67 7.70 -6.00 3.62
CA ALA A 67 7.10 -5.77 4.93
C ALA A 67 6.54 -7.06 5.54
N LEU A 68 5.76 -7.82 4.76
CA LEU A 68 5.19 -9.10 5.17
C LEU A 68 6.28 -10.14 5.43
N GLY A 69 7.27 -10.25 4.55
CA GLY A 69 8.41 -11.15 4.75
C GLY A 69 9.16 -10.89 6.05
N LYS A 70 9.35 -9.62 6.44
CA LYS A 70 9.93 -9.26 7.75
C LYS A 70 9.05 -9.67 8.93
N ILE A 71 7.73 -9.50 8.82
CA ILE A 71 6.77 -9.89 9.87
C ILE A 71 6.75 -11.42 10.03
N PHE A 72 6.64 -12.17 8.94
CA PHE A 72 6.62 -13.63 8.98
C PHE A 72 7.90 -14.21 9.55
N LYS A 73 9.08 -13.71 9.14
CA LYS A 73 10.37 -14.14 9.72
C LYS A 73 10.43 -13.89 11.23
N LYS A 74 9.94 -12.73 11.71
CA LYS A 74 9.90 -12.43 13.14
C LYS A 74 8.94 -13.34 13.91
N ARG A 75 7.77 -13.63 13.36
CA ARG A 75 6.75 -14.50 13.98
C ARG A 75 7.18 -15.97 14.00
N ALA A 76 7.69 -16.48 12.88
CA ALA A 76 8.22 -17.84 12.79
C ALA A 76 9.36 -18.08 13.80
N LYS A 77 10.24 -17.09 13.99
CA LYS A 77 11.28 -17.15 15.02
C LYS A 77 10.72 -17.15 16.46
N ALA A 78 9.61 -16.44 16.71
CA ALA A 78 8.99 -16.37 18.03
C ALA A 78 8.22 -17.65 18.39
N GLU A 79 7.70 -18.38 17.40
CA GLU A 79 6.89 -19.59 17.60
C GLU A 79 7.67 -20.90 17.42
N GLY A 80 8.96 -20.84 17.08
CA GLY A 80 9.82 -22.03 16.91
C GLY A 80 9.49 -22.88 15.67
N ILE A 81 8.64 -22.38 14.78
CA ILE A 81 8.22 -23.06 13.55
C ILE A 81 9.13 -22.57 12.43
N TRP A 82 10.17 -23.34 12.12
CA TRP A 82 10.90 -23.18 10.87
C TRP A 82 9.99 -23.63 9.72
N PRO A 83 9.67 -22.78 8.73
CA PRO A 83 9.20 -23.32 7.47
C PRO A 83 10.40 -24.04 6.85
N GLN A 84 10.31 -25.36 6.71
CA GLN A 84 11.20 -26.08 5.82
C GLN A 84 11.03 -25.45 4.45
N GLY A 85 12.12 -24.84 3.95
CA GLY A 85 12.15 -24.23 2.64
C GLY A 85 11.88 -25.28 1.56
N CYS A 86 11.27 -24.84 0.47
CA CYS A 86 11.49 -25.47 -0.82
C CYS A 86 12.96 -25.33 -1.24
#